data_AF-A0A829G129-F1
#
_entry.id   AF-A0A829G129-F1
#
_cell.length_a   1.000
_cell.length_b   1.000
_cell.length_c   1.000
_cell.angle_alpha   90.00
_cell.angle_beta   90.00
_cell.angle_gamma   90.00
#
_symmetry.space_group_name_H-M   'P 1'
#
loop_
_entity.id
_entity.type
_entity.pdbx_description
1 polymer ?
#
loop_
_entity_poly.entity_id
_entity_poly.type
_entity_poly.pdbx_seq_one_letter_code
_entity_poly.pdbx_strand_id
1 'polypeptide(L)'
;MGLQFILGDATTDHAGTMATMVQANLQADSQNQIFYLVPNHIKFEAEVDLLKRLRAQAASVNGVYAQNRVQVLSFSRLAWYFLKNTALYQQPRLDRASNTMLVAKILGESKEELTIYAGEAHNTGFVTQLADQLSELVTGRITAEDLNTTVAALTPGDRHRAKLRDLGIILDHYEAEIGPYATNASLLSGLQQVMRNQDLSHTFIYLNDFNVFSASETGLVETMIETAS
;
A
#
# COMPACT_ATOMS: atom_id res chain seq x y z
N MET A 1 -19.85 -14.21 -1.38
CA MET A 1 -19.80 -12.75 -1.21
C MET A 1 -19.42 -12.14 -2.53
N GLY A 2 -19.92 -10.93 -2.83
CA GLY A 2 -19.84 -10.34 -4.16
C GLY A 2 -19.02 -9.06 -4.15
N LEU A 3 -18.02 -8.99 -5.03
CA LEU A 3 -17.40 -7.73 -5.41
C LEU A 3 -18.47 -6.81 -6.02
N GLN A 4 -18.64 -5.62 -5.45
CA GLN A 4 -19.59 -4.62 -5.94
C GLN A 4 -18.88 -3.34 -6.36
N PHE A 5 -19.18 -2.89 -7.58
CA PHE A 5 -18.72 -1.61 -8.10
C PHE A 5 -19.85 -0.58 -8.02
N ILE A 6 -19.55 0.60 -7.45
CA ILE A 6 -20.44 1.77 -7.49
C ILE A 6 -19.80 2.75 -8.48
N LEU A 7 -20.36 2.80 -9.68
CA LEU A 7 -19.86 3.61 -10.79
C LEU A 7 -20.77 4.82 -11.02
N GLY A 8 -20.19 5.91 -11.47
CA GLY A 8 -20.88 7.17 -11.75
C GLY A 8 -19.87 8.29 -11.97
N ASP A 9 -20.29 9.39 -12.59
CA ASP A 9 -19.47 10.58 -12.69
C ASP A 9 -19.35 11.30 -11.33
N ALA A 10 -18.49 12.31 -11.24
CA ALA A 10 -18.27 13.08 -10.01
C ALA A 10 -19.52 13.82 -9.47
N THR A 11 -20.64 13.86 -10.23
CA THR A 11 -21.89 14.46 -9.77
C THR A 11 -22.80 13.47 -9.04
N THR A 12 -22.47 12.18 -9.10
CA THR A 12 -23.19 11.12 -8.42
C THR A 12 -22.79 11.06 -6.93
N ASP A 13 -23.75 10.86 -6.03
CA ASP A 13 -23.46 10.71 -4.59
C ASP A 13 -23.02 9.27 -4.25
N HIS A 14 -21.80 8.90 -4.66
CA HIS A 14 -21.22 7.59 -4.34
C HIS A 14 -21.09 7.38 -2.83
N ALA A 15 -20.65 8.42 -2.10
CA ALA A 15 -20.49 8.39 -0.66
C ALA A 15 -21.82 8.12 0.06
N GLY A 16 -22.93 8.73 -0.38
CA GLY A 16 -24.27 8.47 0.15
C GLY A 16 -24.75 7.03 -0.11
N THR A 17 -24.47 6.51 -1.30
CA THR A 17 -24.77 5.12 -1.65
C THR A 17 -24.00 4.15 -0.75
N MET A 18 -22.70 4.38 -0.57
CA MET A 18 -21.87 3.58 0.33
C MET A 18 -22.35 3.67 1.78
N ALA A 19 -22.67 4.86 2.29
CA ALA A 19 -23.17 5.03 3.65
C ALA A 19 -24.46 4.23 3.91
N THR A 20 -25.36 4.19 2.91
CA THR A 20 -26.59 3.39 2.97
C THR A 20 -26.27 1.89 3.05
N MET A 21 -25.31 1.41 2.26
CA MET A 21 -24.87 0.01 2.33
C MET A 21 -24.20 -0.32 3.68
N VAL A 22 -23.35 0.57 4.19
CA VAL A 22 -22.72 0.43 5.51
C VAL A 22 -23.80 0.30 6.59
N GLN A 23 -24.80 1.18 6.57
CA GLN A 23 -25.89 1.16 7.54
C GLN A 23 -26.71 -0.15 7.45
N ALA A 24 -27.00 -0.63 6.25
CA ALA A 24 -27.69 -1.90 6.04
C ALA A 24 -26.88 -3.09 6.60
N ASN A 25 -25.58 -3.16 6.33
CA ASN A 25 -24.71 -4.21 6.85
C ASN A 25 -24.58 -4.15 8.38
N LEU A 26 -24.55 -2.96 8.98
CA LEU A 26 -24.52 -2.81 10.44
C LEU A 26 -25.80 -3.30 11.13
N GLN A 27 -26.95 -3.15 10.45
CA GLN A 27 -28.27 -3.59 10.94
C GLN A 27 -28.52 -5.07 10.71
N ALA A 28 -27.97 -5.65 9.64
CA ALA A 28 -28.18 -7.04 9.27
C ALA A 28 -27.65 -8.03 10.33
N ASP A 29 -26.48 -7.75 10.91
CA ASP A 29 -25.90 -8.57 11.97
C ASP A 29 -25.06 -7.70 12.90
N SER A 30 -25.18 -7.92 14.20
CA SER A 30 -24.42 -7.26 15.26
C SER A 30 -22.92 -7.62 15.27
N GLN A 31 -22.52 -8.74 14.67
CA GLN A 31 -21.13 -9.17 14.56
C GLN A 31 -20.36 -8.41 13.47
N ASN A 32 -21.07 -7.83 12.50
CA ASN A 32 -20.43 -7.22 11.33
C ASN A 32 -19.45 -6.10 11.73
N GLN A 33 -18.25 -6.14 11.16
CA GLN A 33 -17.22 -5.11 11.25
C GLN A 33 -17.06 -4.46 9.88
N ILE A 34 -16.93 -3.14 9.86
CA ILE A 34 -16.83 -2.36 8.63
C ILE A 34 -15.47 -1.65 8.60
N PHE A 35 -14.70 -1.88 7.54
CA PHE A 35 -13.52 -1.09 7.21
C PHE A 35 -13.83 -0.22 6.00
N TYR A 36 -13.83 1.10 6.21
CA TYR A 36 -14.02 2.07 5.15
C TYR A 36 -12.67 2.68 4.78
N LEU A 37 -12.12 2.21 3.67
CA LEU A 37 -10.79 2.55 3.21
C LEU A 37 -10.81 3.78 2.32
N VAL A 38 -9.92 4.72 2.62
CA VAL A 38 -9.74 5.98 1.88
C VAL A 38 -8.26 6.36 1.79
N PRO A 39 -7.86 7.18 0.80
CA PRO A 39 -6.53 7.75 0.74
C PRO A 39 -6.15 8.51 2.02
N ASN A 40 -4.85 8.49 2.35
CA ASN A 40 -4.31 9.13 3.55
C ASN A 40 -4.66 10.63 3.67
N HIS A 41 -4.75 11.36 2.55
CA HIS A 41 -4.92 12.81 2.54
C HIS A 41 -6.36 13.29 2.82
N ILE A 42 -7.37 12.41 2.73
CA ILE A 42 -8.79 12.76 2.96
C ILE A 42 -9.40 12.09 4.19
N LYS A 43 -8.61 11.31 4.95
CA LYS A 43 -9.12 10.38 5.96
C LYS A 43 -10.07 11.04 6.97
N PHE A 44 -9.67 12.18 7.54
CA PHE A 44 -10.47 12.87 8.55
C PHE A 44 -11.81 13.38 7.98
N GLU A 45 -11.76 13.95 6.78
CA GLU A 45 -12.96 14.47 6.11
C GLU A 45 -13.94 13.34 5.78
N ALA A 46 -13.43 12.23 5.24
CA ALA A 46 -14.22 11.04 4.94
C ALA A 46 -14.85 10.42 6.20
N GLU A 47 -14.13 10.40 7.33
CA GLU A 47 -14.66 9.91 8.60
C GLU A 47 -15.81 10.78 9.11
N VAL A 48 -15.63 12.10 9.09
CA VAL A 48 -16.67 13.05 9.49
C VAL A 48 -17.89 12.95 8.59
N ASP A 49 -17.71 12.84 7.27
CA ASP A 49 -18.80 12.72 6.31
C ASP A 49 -19.60 11.42 6.50
N LEU A 50 -18.90 10.28 6.57
CA LEU A 50 -19.54 8.97 6.79
C LEU A 50 -20.35 8.96 8.09
N LEU A 51 -19.79 9.44 9.20
CA LEU A 51 -20.50 9.48 10.48
C LEU A 51 -21.73 10.39 10.45
N LYS A 52 -21.67 11.54 9.76
CA LYS A 52 -22.84 12.41 9.56
C LYS A 52 -23.96 11.71 8.79
N ARG A 53 -23.60 11.01 7.71
CA ARG A 53 -24.56 10.26 6.88
C ARG A 53 -25.19 9.11 7.65
N LEU A 54 -24.38 8.31 8.35
CA LEU A 54 -24.88 7.22 9.19
C LEU A 54 -25.80 7.73 10.32
N ARG A 55 -25.46 8.86 10.94
CA ARG A 55 -26.33 9.51 11.94
C ARG A 55 -27.66 9.96 11.34
N ALA A 56 -27.67 10.49 10.12
CA ALA A 56 -28.91 10.92 9.46
C ALA A 56 -29.84 9.75 9.13
N GLN A 57 -29.28 8.56 8.88
CA GLN A 57 -30.01 7.35 8.52
C GLN A 57 -30.44 6.54 9.76
N ALA A 58 -29.64 6.52 10.82
CA ALA A 58 -30.04 5.97 12.09
C ALA A 58 -31.07 6.93 12.70
N ALA A 59 -32.30 6.47 12.96
CA ALA A 59 -33.37 7.24 13.60
C ALA A 59 -33.08 7.66 15.08
N SER A 60 -31.81 7.82 15.45
CA SER A 60 -31.30 8.29 16.73
C SER A 60 -31.32 9.81 16.77
N VAL A 61 -32.40 10.35 17.32
CA VAL A 61 -32.69 11.79 17.30
C VAL A 61 -31.85 12.61 18.29
N ASN A 62 -31.16 12.04 19.28
CA ASN A 62 -30.41 12.84 20.25
C ASN A 62 -29.13 12.13 20.75
N GLY A 63 -27.94 12.68 20.44
CA GLY A 63 -26.65 12.22 20.97
C GLY A 63 -25.47 12.30 19.99
N VAL A 64 -24.25 12.09 20.50
CA VAL A 64 -23.05 11.84 19.68
C VAL A 64 -23.20 10.45 19.06
N TYR A 65 -23.20 10.37 17.73
CA TYR A 65 -23.20 9.09 17.02
C TYR A 65 -21.78 8.53 17.02
N ALA A 66 -21.55 7.47 17.80
CA ALA A 66 -20.29 6.74 17.84
C ALA A 66 -20.55 5.30 17.40
N GLN A 67 -19.81 4.84 16.39
CA GLN A 67 -19.93 3.49 15.85
C GLN A 67 -18.59 2.76 15.96
N ASN A 68 -18.42 1.96 17.01
CA ASN A 68 -17.17 1.24 17.24
C ASN A 68 -16.88 0.17 16.18
N ARG A 69 -17.92 -0.27 15.46
CA ARG A 69 -17.86 -1.31 14.42
C ARG A 69 -17.52 -0.75 13.03
N VAL A 70 -17.37 0.57 12.89
CA VAL A 70 -16.96 1.23 11.64
C VAL A 70 -15.62 1.89 11.86
N GLN A 71 -14.64 1.52 11.06
CA GLN A 71 -13.29 2.08 11.10
C GLN A 71 -12.97 2.71 9.75
N VAL A 72 -12.81 4.03 9.73
CA VAL A 72 -12.32 4.75 8.54
C VAL A 72 -10.78 4.73 8.57
N LEU A 73 -10.14 4.06 7.62
CA LEU A 73 -8.71 3.81 7.61
C LEU A 73 -8.10 4.05 6.23
N SER A 74 -6.80 4.27 6.19
CA SER A 74 -6.01 4.08 4.97
C SER A 74 -5.38 2.69 4.97
N PHE A 75 -4.79 2.24 3.86
CA PHE A 75 -4.03 0.98 3.85
C PHE A 75 -2.93 0.94 4.91
N SER A 76 -2.20 2.04 5.14
CA SER A 76 -1.16 2.10 6.17
C SER A 76 -1.75 1.93 7.58
N ARG A 77 -2.94 2.49 7.83
CA ARG A 77 -3.62 2.34 9.13
C ARG A 77 -4.28 0.98 9.29
N LEU A 78 -4.76 0.38 8.22
CA LEU A 78 -5.23 -1.00 8.20
C LEU A 78 -4.09 -1.97 8.50
N ALA A 79 -2.93 -1.77 7.87
CA ALA A 79 -1.72 -2.54 8.17
C ALA A 79 -1.33 -2.41 9.64
N TRP A 80 -1.31 -1.21 10.21
CA TRP A 80 -1.11 -1.03 11.66
C TRP A 80 -2.16 -1.77 12.50
N TYR A 81 -3.44 -1.70 12.13
CA TYR A 81 -4.53 -2.32 12.88
C TYR A 81 -4.30 -3.83 13.08
N PHE A 82 -3.94 -4.53 12.00
CA PHE A 82 -3.71 -5.97 12.02
C PHE A 82 -2.29 -6.36 12.47
N LEU A 83 -1.28 -5.56 12.15
CA LEU A 83 0.12 -5.95 12.30
C LEU A 83 0.80 -5.40 13.56
N LYS A 84 0.22 -4.45 14.30
CA LYS A 84 0.88 -3.76 15.43
C LYS A 84 1.57 -4.68 16.45
N ASN A 85 1.08 -5.91 16.63
CA ASN A 85 1.63 -6.88 17.58
C ASN A 85 2.54 -7.94 16.93
N THR A 86 2.85 -7.80 15.64
CA THR A 86 3.70 -8.74 14.89
C THR A 86 5.15 -8.30 14.89
N ALA A 87 6.08 -9.26 14.77
CA ALA A 87 7.52 -8.96 14.65
C ALA A 87 7.81 -8.05 13.44
N LEU A 88 7.09 -8.25 12.32
CA LEU A 88 7.21 -7.43 11.13
C LEU A 88 6.97 -5.94 11.41
N TYR A 89 5.91 -5.59 12.15
CA TYR A 89 5.62 -4.19 12.46
C TYR A 89 6.59 -3.56 13.47
N GLN A 90 7.29 -4.40 14.25
CA GLN A 90 8.28 -3.96 15.25
C GLN A 90 9.67 -3.74 14.63
N GLN A 91 9.89 -4.13 13.38
CA GLN A 91 11.13 -3.82 12.66
C GLN A 91 11.29 -2.29 12.49
N PRO A 92 12.55 -1.79 12.42
CA PRO A 92 12.80 -0.40 12.08
C PRO A 92 12.16 -0.06 10.71
N ARG A 93 11.58 1.13 10.60
CA ARG A 93 11.00 1.59 9.34
C ARG A 93 12.12 1.94 8.36
N LEU A 94 12.00 1.49 7.12
CA LEU A 94 12.79 2.02 6.01
C LEU A 94 12.13 3.32 5.53
N ASP A 95 12.37 4.40 6.26
CA ASP A 95 11.95 5.75 5.86
C ASP A 95 12.87 6.32 4.79
N ARG A 96 12.56 7.51 4.27
CA ARG A 96 13.33 8.10 3.18
C ARG A 96 14.81 8.32 3.55
N ALA A 97 15.10 8.74 4.78
CA ALA A 97 16.47 9.03 5.21
C ALA A 97 17.29 7.75 5.36
N SER A 98 16.76 6.76 6.08
CA SER A 98 17.40 5.43 6.24
C SER A 98 17.54 4.71 4.91
N ASN A 99 16.56 4.83 4.01
CA ASN A 99 16.64 4.30 2.65
C ASN A 99 17.78 4.96 1.85
N THR A 100 17.88 6.28 1.85
CA THR A 100 18.98 6.99 1.19
C THR A 100 20.35 6.57 1.74
N MET A 101 20.47 6.35 3.05
CA MET A 101 21.71 5.85 3.65
C MET A 101 22.05 4.42 3.23
N LEU A 102 21.05 3.53 3.19
CA LEU A 102 21.22 2.16 2.71
C LEU A 102 21.68 2.14 1.25
N VAL A 103 21.06 2.96 0.40
CA VAL A 103 21.41 3.04 -1.02
C VAL A 103 22.78 3.68 -1.24
N ALA A 104 23.18 4.66 -0.42
CA ALA A 104 24.53 5.20 -0.45
C ALA A 104 25.59 4.13 -0.14
N LYS A 105 25.31 3.27 0.86
CA LYS A 105 26.16 2.13 1.22
C LYS A 105 26.30 1.16 0.05
N ILE A 106 25.17 0.70 -0.50
CA ILE A 106 25.14 -0.24 -1.64
C ILE A 106 25.91 0.33 -2.84
N LEU A 107 25.68 1.59 -3.21
CA LEU A 107 26.43 2.24 -4.31
C LEU A 107 27.94 2.29 -4.07
N GLY A 108 28.36 2.48 -2.81
CA GLY A 108 29.77 2.48 -2.43
C GLY A 108 30.39 1.09 -2.55
N GLU A 109 29.68 0.06 -2.11
CA GLU A 109 30.13 -1.33 -2.08
C GLU A 109 30.13 -1.97 -3.48
N SER A 110 29.13 -1.69 -4.32
CA SER A 110 29.00 -2.27 -5.67
C SER A 110 29.77 -1.49 -6.75
N LYS A 111 30.58 -0.49 -6.40
CA LYS A 111 31.19 0.46 -7.36
C LYS A 111 31.94 -0.22 -8.52
N GLU A 112 32.61 -1.34 -8.26
CA GLU A 112 33.40 -2.08 -9.27
C GLU A 112 32.52 -2.86 -10.26
N GLU A 113 31.26 -3.11 -9.91
CA GLU A 113 30.28 -3.84 -10.74
C GLU A 113 29.47 -2.90 -11.66
N LEU A 114 29.46 -1.60 -11.32
CA LEU A 114 28.69 -0.57 -12.03
C LEU A 114 29.48 0.03 -13.19
N THR A 115 28.77 0.64 -14.14
CA THR A 115 29.41 1.37 -15.25
C THR A 115 29.06 2.85 -15.29
N ILE A 116 27.78 3.19 -15.42
CA ILE A 116 27.29 4.55 -15.51
C ILE A 116 27.14 5.12 -14.09
N TYR A 117 26.72 4.30 -13.13
CA TYR A 117 26.50 4.76 -11.75
C TYR A 117 27.74 4.70 -10.85
N ALA A 118 28.85 4.13 -11.32
CA ALA A 118 30.09 3.99 -10.54
C ALA A 118 30.65 5.33 -10.00
N GLY A 119 30.42 6.44 -10.72
CA GLY A 119 30.85 7.78 -10.33
C GLY A 119 29.86 8.54 -9.43
N GLU A 120 28.62 8.07 -9.32
CA GLU A 120 27.52 8.83 -8.73
C GLU A 120 27.33 8.57 -7.22
N ALA A 121 28.11 7.66 -6.63
CA ALA A 121 27.99 7.30 -5.20
C ALA A 121 28.16 8.50 -4.24
N HIS A 122 28.87 9.56 -4.65
CA HIS A 122 29.08 10.77 -3.86
C HIS A 122 28.07 11.90 -4.19
N ASN A 123 27.21 11.70 -5.20
CA ASN A 123 26.20 12.67 -5.60
C ASN A 123 24.92 12.46 -4.79
N THR A 124 24.76 13.22 -3.71
CA THR A 124 23.63 13.08 -2.78
C THR A 124 22.26 13.21 -3.44
N GLY A 125 22.15 14.04 -4.47
CA GLY A 125 20.92 14.21 -5.25
C GLY A 125 20.58 12.94 -6.04
N PHE A 126 21.58 12.35 -6.69
CA PHE A 126 21.42 11.07 -7.39
C PHE A 126 21.04 9.94 -6.43
N VAL A 127 21.75 9.78 -5.31
CA VAL A 127 21.47 8.74 -4.32
C VAL A 127 20.03 8.83 -3.80
N THR A 128 19.56 10.05 -3.53
CA THR A 128 18.18 10.27 -3.06
C THR A 128 17.15 9.85 -4.12
N GLN A 129 17.35 10.23 -5.38
CA GLN A 129 16.46 9.83 -6.48
C GLN A 129 16.47 8.32 -6.70
N LEU A 130 17.65 7.70 -6.64
CA LEU A 130 17.78 6.26 -6.77
C LEU A 130 17.08 5.52 -5.62
N ALA A 131 17.18 6.02 -4.39
CA ALA A 131 16.50 5.43 -3.25
C ALA A 131 14.97 5.51 -3.38
N ASP A 132 14.45 6.66 -3.84
CA ASP A 132 13.02 6.80 -4.14
C ASP A 132 12.61 5.81 -5.25
N GLN A 133 13.41 5.69 -6.32
CA GLN A 133 13.17 4.76 -7.43
C GLN A 133 13.16 3.28 -6.98
N LEU A 134 14.11 2.85 -6.16
CA LEU A 134 14.16 1.47 -5.64
C LEU A 134 12.94 1.15 -4.76
N SER A 135 12.50 2.11 -3.94
CA SER A 135 11.27 1.97 -3.14
C SER A 135 10.02 1.84 -4.02
N GLU A 136 9.96 2.59 -5.14
CA GLU A 136 8.90 2.48 -6.13
C GLU A 136 8.89 1.12 -6.82
N LEU A 137 10.05 0.60 -7.24
CA LEU A 137 10.16 -0.74 -7.86
C LEU A 137 9.66 -1.84 -6.92
N VAL A 138 10.09 -1.82 -5.66
CA VAL A 138 9.63 -2.77 -4.65
C VAL A 138 8.12 -2.65 -4.41
N THR A 139 7.58 -1.42 -4.35
CA THR A 139 6.13 -1.19 -4.23
C THR A 139 5.36 -1.66 -5.47
N GLY A 140 5.97 -1.50 -6.64
CA GLY A 140 5.51 -1.99 -7.94
C GLY A 140 5.70 -3.49 -8.15
N ARG A 141 6.27 -4.22 -7.18
CA ARG A 141 6.61 -5.65 -7.27
C ARG A 141 7.51 -5.98 -8.47
N ILE A 142 8.42 -5.08 -8.81
CA ILE A 142 9.44 -5.28 -9.84
C ILE A 142 10.71 -5.75 -9.15
N THR A 143 11.20 -6.93 -9.55
CA THR A 143 12.40 -7.56 -8.99
C THR A 143 13.65 -7.25 -9.80
N ALA A 144 14.82 -7.53 -9.23
CA ALA A 144 16.08 -7.52 -9.98
C ALA A 144 16.05 -8.49 -11.18
N GLU A 145 15.39 -9.65 -11.04
CA GLU A 145 15.21 -10.63 -12.12
C GLU A 145 14.36 -10.07 -13.28
N ASP A 146 13.29 -9.33 -12.99
CA ASP A 146 12.45 -8.67 -13.99
C ASP A 146 13.25 -7.64 -14.80
N LEU A 147 14.10 -6.85 -14.12
CA LEU A 147 14.98 -5.89 -14.77
C LEU A 147 16.03 -6.58 -15.63
N ASN A 148 16.65 -7.66 -15.16
CA ASN A 148 17.63 -8.42 -15.92
C ASN A 148 17.01 -9.04 -17.17
N THR A 149 15.81 -9.58 -17.07
CA THR A 149 15.02 -10.09 -18.21
C THR A 149 14.75 -8.98 -19.22
N THR A 150 14.36 -7.79 -18.75
CA THR A 150 14.13 -6.61 -19.59
C THR A 150 15.41 -6.20 -20.31
N VAL A 151 16.54 -6.13 -19.62
CA VAL A 151 17.86 -5.78 -20.20
C VAL A 151 18.29 -6.79 -21.28
N ALA A 152 18.03 -8.09 -21.06
CA ALA A 152 18.34 -9.14 -22.02
C ALA A 152 17.51 -9.04 -23.30
N ALA A 153 16.26 -8.59 -23.19
CA ALA A 153 15.35 -8.38 -24.33
C ALA A 153 15.67 -7.12 -25.16
N LEU A 154 16.43 -6.17 -24.62
CA LEU A 154 16.82 -4.95 -25.35
C LEU A 154 17.83 -5.25 -26.46
N THR A 155 17.71 -4.51 -27.56
CA THR A 155 18.63 -4.62 -28.69
C THR A 155 20.07 -4.25 -28.28
N PRO A 156 21.09 -4.90 -28.86
CA PRO A 156 22.47 -4.47 -28.70
C PRO A 156 22.62 -3.01 -29.15
N GLY A 157 23.15 -2.15 -28.28
CA GLY A 157 23.30 -0.71 -28.54
C GLY A 157 22.17 0.18 -28.01
N ASP A 158 21.13 -0.37 -27.37
CA ASP A 158 20.12 0.44 -26.69
C ASP A 158 20.76 1.34 -25.62
N ARG A 159 20.50 2.65 -25.69
CA ARG A 159 21.08 3.67 -24.79
C ARG A 159 20.68 3.50 -23.32
N HIS A 160 19.60 2.79 -23.03
CA HIS A 160 19.10 2.54 -21.68
C HIS A 160 19.66 1.26 -21.07
N ARG A 161 20.24 0.37 -21.88
CA ARG A 161 20.71 -0.96 -21.46
C ARG A 161 21.70 -0.89 -20.29
N ALA A 162 22.70 -0.01 -20.37
CA ALA A 162 23.71 0.13 -19.32
C ALA A 162 23.12 0.69 -18.01
N LYS A 163 22.17 1.63 -18.09
CA LYS A 163 21.48 2.18 -16.90
C LYS A 163 20.61 1.13 -16.22
N LEU A 164 19.83 0.38 -16.99
CA LEU A 164 18.96 -0.67 -16.46
C LEU A 164 19.76 -1.85 -15.88
N ARG A 165 20.92 -2.17 -16.46
CA ARG A 165 21.82 -3.17 -15.89
C ARG A 165 22.38 -2.71 -14.54
N ASP A 166 22.90 -1.48 -14.46
CA ASP A 166 23.40 -0.93 -13.18
C ASP A 166 22.26 -0.87 -12.14
N LEU A 167 21.05 -0.47 -12.53
CA LEU A 167 19.87 -0.48 -11.67
C LEU A 167 19.51 -1.90 -11.19
N GLY A 168 19.60 -2.91 -12.05
CA GLY A 168 19.35 -4.31 -11.72
C GLY A 168 20.34 -4.84 -10.67
N ILE A 169 21.63 -4.54 -10.81
CA ILE A 169 22.66 -4.89 -9.82
C ILE A 169 22.35 -4.25 -8.46
N ILE A 170 22.05 -2.96 -8.45
CA ILE A 170 21.74 -2.24 -7.21
C ILE A 170 20.45 -2.76 -6.58
N LEU A 171 19.43 -3.08 -7.39
CA LEU A 171 18.17 -3.64 -6.90
C LEU A 171 18.38 -5.03 -6.27
N ASP A 172 19.25 -5.87 -6.83
CA ASP A 172 19.58 -7.18 -6.26
C ASP A 172 20.17 -7.05 -4.84
N HIS A 173 21.18 -6.18 -4.67
CA HIS A 173 21.73 -5.88 -3.35
C HIS A 173 20.70 -5.25 -2.41
N TYR A 174 19.86 -4.35 -2.94
CA TYR A 174 18.82 -3.70 -2.16
C TYR A 174 17.81 -4.71 -1.62
N GLU A 175 17.32 -5.63 -2.46
CA GLU A 175 16.42 -6.72 -2.06
C GLU A 175 17.04 -7.59 -0.96
N ALA A 176 18.33 -7.88 -1.05
CA ALA A 176 19.06 -8.65 -0.04
C ALA A 176 19.21 -7.91 1.31
N GLU A 177 19.31 -6.57 1.30
CA GLU A 177 19.57 -5.77 2.50
C GLU A 177 18.32 -5.18 3.17
N ILE A 178 17.17 -5.09 2.49
CA ILE A 178 15.96 -4.48 3.08
C ILE A 178 15.20 -5.37 4.07
N GLY A 179 15.48 -6.67 4.14
CA GLY A 179 14.75 -7.64 4.96
C GLY A 179 14.63 -7.31 6.47
N PRO A 180 15.66 -6.71 7.11
CA PRO A 180 15.57 -6.25 8.51
C PRO A 180 14.63 -5.06 8.74
N TYR A 181 14.13 -4.41 7.69
CA TYR A 181 13.31 -3.20 7.79
C TYR A 181 11.87 -3.43 7.36
N ALA A 182 10.95 -2.75 8.04
CA ALA A 182 9.57 -2.65 7.60
C ALA A 182 9.46 -1.61 6.48
N THR A 183 9.35 -2.09 5.23
CA THR A 183 8.99 -1.31 4.05
C THR A 183 7.47 -1.14 3.90
N ASN A 184 6.99 -0.32 2.96
CA ASN A 184 5.54 -0.28 2.68
C ASN A 184 5.06 -1.61 2.06
N ALA A 185 5.77 -2.11 1.07
CA ALA A 185 5.44 -3.37 0.39
C ALA A 185 5.40 -4.57 1.35
N SER A 186 6.37 -4.68 2.26
CA SER A 186 6.40 -5.76 3.25
C SER A 186 5.23 -5.68 4.24
N LEU A 187 4.84 -4.48 4.70
CA LEU A 187 3.64 -4.32 5.53
C LEU A 187 2.36 -4.71 4.79
N LEU A 188 2.21 -4.32 3.51
CA LEU A 188 1.05 -4.72 2.72
C LEU A 188 1.04 -6.24 2.47
N SER A 189 2.20 -6.86 2.26
CA SER A 189 2.35 -8.32 2.14
C SER A 189 1.99 -9.04 3.45
N GLY A 190 2.51 -8.56 4.58
CA GLY A 190 2.17 -9.10 5.90
C GLY A 190 0.67 -8.97 6.22
N LEU A 191 0.05 -7.85 5.83
CA LEU A 191 -1.39 -7.66 5.98
C LEU A 191 -2.17 -8.70 5.15
N GLN A 192 -1.78 -8.93 3.89
CA GLN A 192 -2.39 -9.98 3.07
C GLN A 192 -2.30 -11.36 3.75
N GLN A 193 -1.13 -11.70 4.31
CA GLN A 193 -0.94 -12.96 5.02
C GLN A 193 -1.85 -13.07 6.26
N VAL A 194 -1.98 -12.00 7.03
CA VAL A 194 -2.86 -11.98 8.20
C VAL A 194 -4.33 -12.12 7.80
N MET A 195 -4.77 -11.41 6.76
CA MET A 195 -6.14 -11.47 6.27
C MET A 195 -6.53 -12.87 5.80
N ARG A 196 -5.64 -13.59 5.12
CA ARG A 196 -5.87 -14.98 4.70
C ARG A 196 -5.98 -15.98 5.84
N ASN A 197 -5.43 -15.65 7.01
CA ASN A 197 -5.38 -16.54 8.17
C ASN A 197 -6.39 -16.20 9.27
N GLN A 198 -7.13 -15.09 9.13
CA GLN A 198 -8.16 -14.69 10.08
C GLN A 198 -9.56 -14.98 9.53
N ASP A 199 -10.50 -15.19 10.45
CA ASP A 199 -11.91 -15.25 10.10
C ASP A 199 -12.44 -13.83 9.83
N LEU A 200 -12.71 -13.55 8.56
CA LEU A 200 -13.24 -12.28 8.07
C LEU A 200 -14.67 -12.42 7.54
N SER A 201 -15.38 -13.50 7.92
CA SER A 201 -16.77 -13.80 7.50
C SER A 201 -17.84 -12.80 7.94
N HIS A 202 -17.49 -11.90 8.87
CA HIS A 202 -18.32 -10.77 9.29
C HIS A 202 -17.64 -9.42 8.99
N THR A 203 -16.64 -9.39 8.10
CA THR A 203 -15.88 -8.17 7.79
C THR A 203 -16.24 -7.66 6.42
N PHE A 204 -16.74 -6.43 6.33
CA PHE A 204 -17.05 -5.75 5.08
C PHE A 204 -16.06 -4.63 4.81
N ILE A 205 -15.54 -4.57 3.60
CA ILE A 205 -14.51 -3.62 3.20
C ILE A 205 -15.03 -2.73 2.08
N TYR A 206 -14.97 -1.43 2.28
CA TYR A 206 -15.33 -0.41 1.30
C TYR A 206 -14.07 0.33 0.88
N LEU A 207 -13.87 0.55 -0.41
CA LEU A 207 -12.76 1.33 -0.96
C LEU A 207 -13.35 2.56 -1.64
N ASN A 208 -13.02 3.76 -1.16
CA ASN A 208 -13.52 5.02 -1.72
C ASN A 208 -12.38 6.00 -2.06
N ASP A 209 -12.58 6.82 -3.09
CA ASP A 209 -11.66 7.88 -3.55
C ASP A 209 -10.24 7.41 -3.97
N PHE A 210 -10.07 6.13 -4.31
CA PHE A 210 -8.82 5.64 -4.90
C PHE A 210 -8.86 5.78 -6.43
N ASN A 211 -7.90 6.50 -7.00
CA ASN A 211 -7.76 6.66 -8.45
C ASN A 211 -6.94 5.53 -9.09
N VAL A 212 -5.89 5.09 -8.39
CA VAL A 212 -4.95 4.06 -8.85
C VAL A 212 -4.41 3.31 -7.63
N PHE A 213 -4.07 2.05 -7.85
CA PHE A 213 -3.38 1.20 -6.89
C PHE A 213 -2.01 0.84 -7.45
N SER A 214 -0.98 0.86 -6.60
CA SER A 214 0.29 0.19 -6.90
C SER A 214 0.09 -1.33 -6.97
N ALA A 215 1.03 -2.07 -7.56
CA ALA A 215 0.93 -3.54 -7.61
C ALA A 215 0.81 -4.19 -6.22
N SER A 216 1.49 -3.62 -5.21
CA SER A 216 1.36 -4.07 -3.82
C SER A 216 -0.04 -3.84 -3.24
N GLU A 217 -0.65 -2.69 -3.52
CA GLU A 217 -2.02 -2.37 -3.09
C GLU A 217 -3.05 -3.20 -3.86
N THR A 218 -2.86 -3.41 -5.17
CA THR A 218 -3.72 -4.28 -5.98
C THR A 218 -3.76 -5.68 -5.40
N GLY A 219 -2.61 -6.28 -5.07
CA GLY A 219 -2.62 -7.60 -4.44
C GLY A 219 -3.26 -7.64 -3.04
N LEU A 220 -3.25 -6.51 -2.31
CA LEU A 220 -4.02 -6.38 -1.08
C LEU A 220 -5.52 -6.36 -1.37
N VAL A 221 -5.98 -5.60 -2.37
CA VAL A 221 -7.39 -5.56 -2.80
C VAL A 221 -7.85 -6.93 -3.29
N GLU A 222 -7.04 -7.65 -4.06
CA GLU A 222 -7.32 -9.04 -4.46
C GLU A 222 -7.51 -9.94 -3.24
N THR A 223 -6.61 -9.83 -2.26
CA THR A 223 -6.73 -10.59 -1.00
C THR A 223 -7.99 -10.22 -0.22
N MET A 224 -8.40 -8.95 -0.22
CA MET A 224 -9.66 -8.51 0.39
C MET A 224 -10.86 -9.18 -0.28
N ILE A 225 -10.87 -9.25 -1.62
CA ILE A 225 -11.93 -9.91 -2.38
C ILE A 225 -11.98 -11.42 -2.09
N GLU A 226 -10.83 -12.05 -1.89
CA GLU A 226 -10.72 -13.48 -1.55
C GLU A 226 -11.22 -13.81 -0.13
N THR A 227 -11.04 -12.89 0.83
CA THR A 227 -11.15 -13.21 2.27
C THR A 227 -12.31 -12.52 2.98
N ALA A 228 -12.76 -11.36 2.51
CA ALA A 228 -13.78 -10.55 3.16
C ALA A 228 -15.21 -10.82 2.65
N SER A 229 -16.18 -10.27 3.38
CA SER A 229 -17.62 -10.47 3.20
C SER A 229 -18.33 -9.42 2.34
#